data_AF-A0A662QGB3-F1
#
_entry.id   AF-A0A662QGB3-F1
#
_cell.length_a   1.000
_cell.length_b   1.000
_cell.length_c   1.000
_cell.angle_alpha   90.00
_cell.angle_beta   90.00
_cell.angle_gamma   90.00
#
_symmetry.space_group_name_H-M   'P 1'
#
loop_
_entity.id
_entity.type
_entity.pdbx_description
1 polymer ?
#
loop_
_entity_poly.entity_id
_entity_poly.type
_entity_poly.pdbx_seq_one_letter_code
_entity_poly.pdbx_strand_id
1 'polypeptide(L)'
;MVEGLKGKDIVGIDVSKLLDLLNRALADEWLAYYQYWIGAKIAVGPMRNAVASELSQHASEELGHAELLVGRILKLGGTPILDPRDWYELTNCGYEPPTDPSVVRILEQNIKGERCAIKVYNELAEFVKDKDVITY
;
A
#
# COMPACT_ATOMS: atom_id res chain seq x y z
N MET A 1 -9.53 -27.56 -4.24
CA MET A 1 -9.36 -27.61 -2.77
C MET A 1 -8.50 -26.44 -2.34
N VAL A 2 -9.12 -25.35 -1.88
CA VAL A 2 -8.67 -24.59 -0.71
C VAL A 2 -9.99 -24.14 -0.06
N GLU A 3 -10.24 -24.61 1.16
CA GLU A 3 -11.44 -24.27 1.91
C GLU A 3 -11.54 -22.75 2.10
N GLY A 4 -12.62 -22.17 1.60
CA GLY A 4 -13.08 -20.82 1.94
C GLY A 4 -13.55 -20.81 3.39
N LEU A 5 -12.59 -20.82 4.33
CA LEU A 5 -12.81 -20.70 5.76
C LEU A 5 -13.36 -19.30 6.06
N LYS A 6 -14.68 -19.18 5.88
CA LYS A 6 -15.61 -18.31 6.58
C LYS A 6 -15.01 -16.98 7.08
N GLY A 7 -15.04 -15.96 6.22
CA GLY A 7 -15.14 -14.56 6.64
C GLY A 7 -16.43 -14.22 7.42
N LYS A 8 -17.11 -15.22 8.01
CA LYS A 8 -18.40 -15.09 8.72
C LYS A 8 -18.25 -14.97 10.24
N ASP A 9 -17.03 -15.06 10.77
CA ASP A 9 -16.80 -15.07 12.22
C ASP A 9 -16.21 -13.74 12.75
N ILE A 10 -16.14 -12.69 11.92
CA ILE A 10 -15.74 -11.35 12.38
C ILE A 10 -16.96 -10.64 12.97
N VAL A 11 -17.18 -10.82 14.27
CA VAL A 11 -18.32 -10.24 14.98
C VAL A 11 -18.15 -8.72 15.07
N GLY A 12 -19.10 -7.97 14.52
CA GLY A 12 -19.18 -6.51 14.70
C GLY A 12 -18.41 -5.65 13.70
N ILE A 13 -17.92 -6.22 12.59
CA ILE A 13 -17.35 -5.45 11.47
C ILE A 13 -18.21 -5.53 10.22
N ASP A 14 -18.27 -4.44 9.47
CA ASP A 14 -18.78 -4.45 8.10
C ASP A 14 -17.66 -4.96 7.16
N VAL A 15 -17.77 -6.24 6.76
CA VAL A 15 -16.78 -6.89 5.88
C VAL A 15 -16.72 -6.24 4.51
N SER A 16 -17.85 -5.73 3.97
CA SER A 16 -17.85 -5.03 2.69
C SER A 16 -17.03 -3.75 2.78
N LYS A 17 -17.15 -3.03 3.89
CA LYS A 17 -16.34 -1.84 4.14
C LYS A 17 -14.87 -2.18 4.39
N LEU A 18 -14.56 -3.26 5.10
CA LEU A 18 -13.18 -3.71 5.24
C LEU A 18 -12.54 -4.03 3.89
N LEU A 19 -13.25 -4.74 3.02
CA LEU A 19 -12.78 -5.07 1.67
C LEU A 19 -12.53 -3.82 0.82
N ASP A 20 -13.36 -2.77 0.94
CA ASP A 20 -13.12 -1.48 0.29
C ASP A 20 -11.82 -0.85 0.82
N LEU A 21 -11.66 -0.73 2.15
CA LEU A 21 -10.46 -0.15 2.76
C LEU A 21 -9.17 -0.89 2.37
N LEU A 22 -9.19 -2.23 2.37
CA LEU A 22 -8.05 -3.04 1.96
C LEU A 22 -7.71 -2.87 0.47
N ASN A 23 -8.71 -2.72 -0.39
CA ASN A 23 -8.48 -2.45 -1.81
C ASN A 23 -7.92 -1.05 -2.06
N ARG A 24 -8.34 -0.05 -1.28
CA ARG A 24 -7.75 1.30 -1.33
C ARG A 24 -6.29 1.29 -0.87
N ALA A 25 -5.99 0.62 0.24
CA ALA A 25 -4.61 0.41 0.68
C ALA A 25 -3.78 -0.33 -0.39
N LEU A 26 -4.37 -1.36 -1.04
CA LEU A 26 -3.69 -2.09 -2.11
C LEU A 26 -3.36 -1.19 -3.31
N ALA A 27 -4.24 -0.24 -3.65
CA ALA A 27 -3.94 0.76 -4.67
C ALA A 27 -2.77 1.67 -4.25
N ASP A 28 -2.74 2.10 -2.99
CA ASP A 28 -1.63 2.89 -2.44
C ASP A 28 -0.31 2.12 -2.51
N GLU A 29 -0.27 0.85 -2.12
CA GLU A 29 0.94 0.02 -2.17
C GLU A 29 1.49 -0.17 -3.59
N TRP A 30 0.62 -0.37 -4.57
CA TRP A 30 1.06 -0.48 -5.98
C TRP A 30 1.64 0.82 -6.52
N LEU A 31 1.03 1.96 -6.16
CA LEU A 31 1.54 3.27 -6.57
C LEU A 31 2.85 3.61 -5.86
N ALA A 32 2.94 3.32 -4.55
CA ALA A 32 4.15 3.49 -3.74
C ALA A 32 5.29 2.61 -4.26
N TYR A 33 5.03 1.32 -4.50
CA TYR A 33 5.97 0.38 -5.14
C TYR A 33 6.61 1.01 -6.38
N TYR A 34 5.76 1.46 -7.31
CA TYR A 34 6.24 2.00 -8.58
C TYR A 34 6.99 3.31 -8.37
N GLN A 35 6.52 4.19 -7.49
CA GLN A 35 7.16 5.47 -7.16
C GLN A 35 8.56 5.27 -6.57
N TYR A 36 8.70 4.37 -5.61
CA TYR A 36 9.98 3.99 -5.03
C TYR A 36 10.91 3.37 -6.07
N TRP A 37 10.40 2.40 -6.83
CA TRP A 37 11.17 1.69 -7.83
C TRP A 37 11.69 2.63 -8.93
N ILE A 38 10.83 3.47 -9.51
CA ILE A 38 11.24 4.40 -10.57
C ILE A 38 12.13 5.51 -10.01
N GLY A 39 11.82 6.03 -8.81
CA GLY A 39 12.64 7.00 -8.09
C GLY A 39 14.07 6.51 -7.88
N ALA A 40 14.25 5.23 -7.49
CA ALA A 40 15.56 4.61 -7.36
C ALA A 40 16.37 4.59 -8.68
N LYS A 41 15.69 4.51 -9.84
CA LYS A 41 16.38 4.45 -11.14
C LYS A 41 16.81 5.83 -11.62
N ILE A 42 15.98 6.84 -11.38
CA ILE A 42 16.16 8.17 -11.96
C ILE A 42 16.84 9.16 -11.00
N ALA A 43 17.02 8.82 -9.73
CA ALA A 43 17.63 9.71 -8.74
C ALA A 43 19.02 10.19 -9.17
N VAL A 44 19.25 11.50 -9.03
CA VAL A 44 20.49 12.23 -9.32
C VAL A 44 20.83 13.14 -8.15
N GLY A 45 22.10 13.16 -7.75
CA GLY A 45 22.59 14.07 -6.73
C GLY A 45 23.56 13.43 -5.74
N PRO A 46 23.94 14.17 -4.67
CA PRO A 46 24.77 13.64 -3.60
C PRO A 46 24.13 12.40 -2.97
N MET A 47 24.97 11.44 -2.55
CA MET A 47 24.52 10.20 -1.91
C MET A 47 23.55 9.34 -2.74
N ARG A 48 23.44 9.59 -4.06
CA ARG A 48 22.53 8.87 -4.98
C ARG A 48 22.55 7.35 -4.79
N ASN A 49 23.73 6.75 -4.62
CA ASN A 49 23.82 5.29 -4.48
C ASN A 49 23.17 4.77 -3.18
N ALA A 50 23.35 5.49 -2.07
CA ALA A 50 22.71 5.15 -0.81
C ALA A 50 21.19 5.32 -0.92
N VAL A 51 20.74 6.46 -1.45
CA VAL A 51 19.31 6.72 -1.63
C VAL A 51 18.67 5.71 -2.57
N ALA A 52 19.28 5.39 -3.72
CA ALA A 52 18.73 4.39 -4.63
C ALA A 52 18.66 2.99 -3.98
N SER A 53 19.56 2.66 -3.06
CA SER A 53 19.52 1.41 -2.30
C SER A 53 18.30 1.38 -1.37
N GLU A 54 18.12 2.41 -0.55
CA GLU A 54 16.97 2.54 0.37
C GLU A 54 15.64 2.54 -0.40
N LEU A 55 15.53 3.30 -1.49
CA LEU A 55 14.33 3.32 -2.32
C LEU A 55 14.04 1.95 -2.96
N SER A 56 15.07 1.17 -3.32
CA SER A 56 14.86 -0.19 -3.84
C SER A 56 14.41 -1.16 -2.75
N GLN A 57 14.86 -0.95 -1.51
CA GLN A 57 14.39 -1.70 -0.35
C GLN A 57 12.91 -1.38 -0.08
N HIS A 58 12.53 -0.11 0.02
CA HIS A 58 11.14 0.30 0.21
C HIS A 58 10.24 -0.25 -0.89
N ALA A 59 10.66 -0.17 -2.17
CA ALA A 59 9.91 -0.82 -3.25
C ALA A 59 9.70 -2.33 -3.01
N SER A 60 10.68 -3.04 -2.44
CA SER A 60 10.49 -4.46 -2.11
C SER A 60 9.53 -4.68 -0.94
N GLU A 61 9.54 -3.77 0.05
CA GLU A 61 8.63 -3.77 1.19
C GLU A 61 7.18 -3.52 0.75
N GLU A 62 6.92 -2.55 -0.14
CA GLU A 62 5.56 -2.27 -0.65
C GLU A 62 5.00 -3.42 -1.48
N LEU A 63 5.84 -4.15 -2.21
CA LEU A 63 5.41 -5.38 -2.87
C LEU A 63 4.96 -6.43 -1.84
N GLY A 64 5.71 -6.57 -0.74
CA GLY A 64 5.33 -7.44 0.37
C GLY A 64 4.00 -7.01 1.02
N HIS A 65 3.79 -5.71 1.21
CA HIS A 65 2.51 -5.18 1.70
C HIS A 65 1.35 -5.50 0.74
N ALA A 66 1.53 -5.31 -0.56
CA ALA A 66 0.55 -5.67 -1.57
C ALA A 66 0.19 -7.17 -1.53
N GLU A 67 1.18 -8.05 -1.36
CA GLU A 67 0.94 -9.50 -1.21
C GLU A 67 0.12 -9.83 0.04
N LEU A 68 0.43 -9.20 1.18
CA LEU A 68 -0.33 -9.36 2.43
C LEU A 68 -1.78 -8.90 2.26
N LEU A 69 -2.00 -7.74 1.65
CA LEU A 69 -3.32 -7.18 1.39
C LEU A 69 -4.15 -8.08 0.47
N VAL A 70 -3.58 -8.51 -0.67
CA VAL A 70 -4.24 -9.47 -1.58
C VAL A 70 -4.60 -10.76 -0.86
N GLY A 71 -3.64 -11.31 -0.11
CA GLY A 71 -3.86 -12.51 0.70
C GLY A 71 -5.01 -12.34 1.69
N ARG A 72 -5.13 -11.16 2.32
CA ARG A 72 -6.23 -10.89 3.26
C ARG A 72 -7.57 -10.69 2.55
N ILE A 73 -7.61 -9.92 1.46
CA ILE A 73 -8.81 -9.71 0.65
C ILE A 73 -9.41 -11.04 0.20
N LEU A 74 -8.57 -11.96 -0.31
CA LEU A 74 -9.01 -13.28 -0.75
C LEU A 74 -9.53 -14.15 0.40
N LYS A 75 -8.85 -14.13 1.57
CA LYS A 75 -9.31 -14.84 2.78
C LYS A 75 -10.68 -14.34 3.28
N LEU A 76 -10.96 -13.05 3.11
CA LEU A 76 -12.25 -12.44 3.43
C LEU A 76 -13.33 -12.70 2.36
N GLY A 77 -12.98 -13.39 1.26
CA GLY A 77 -13.88 -13.69 0.15
C GLY A 77 -14.11 -12.52 -0.81
N GLY A 78 -13.28 -11.46 -0.73
CA GLY A 78 -13.31 -10.34 -1.67
C GLY A 78 -12.49 -10.61 -2.94
N THR A 79 -12.55 -9.66 -3.87
CA THR A 79 -11.71 -9.63 -5.07
C THR A 79 -10.75 -8.44 -4.95
N PRO A 80 -9.43 -8.64 -5.11
CA PRO A 80 -8.49 -7.52 -5.15
C PRO A 80 -8.73 -6.68 -6.41
N ILE A 81 -8.33 -5.41 -6.39
CA ILE A 81 -8.32 -4.56 -7.58
C ILE A 81 -7.57 -5.26 -8.73
N LEU A 82 -8.23 -5.37 -9.88
CA LEU A 82 -7.73 -6.18 -11.01
C LEU A 82 -7.07 -5.33 -12.09
N ASP A 83 -7.43 -4.05 -12.17
CA ASP A 83 -6.98 -3.15 -13.22
C ASP A 83 -6.16 -1.99 -12.65
N PRO A 84 -4.94 -1.75 -13.16
CA PRO A 84 -4.13 -0.60 -12.75
C PRO A 84 -4.79 0.77 -12.94
N ARG A 85 -5.76 0.88 -13.86
CA ARG A 85 -6.53 2.12 -14.04
C ARG A 85 -7.34 2.49 -12.80
N ASP A 86 -7.82 1.49 -12.06
CA ASP A 86 -8.65 1.69 -10.87
C ASP A 86 -7.83 2.18 -9.67
N TRP A 87 -6.50 2.06 -9.71
CA TRP A 87 -5.63 2.53 -8.62
C TRP A 87 -5.81 4.02 -8.36
N TYR A 88 -5.94 4.83 -9.42
CA TYR A 88 -6.11 6.28 -9.30
C TYR A 88 -7.49 6.69 -8.76
N GLU A 89 -8.50 5.84 -8.92
CA GLU A 89 -9.85 6.09 -8.40
C GLU A 89 -9.98 5.69 -6.91
N LEU A 90 -9.17 4.71 -6.48
CA LEU A 90 -9.28 4.12 -5.15
C LEU A 90 -8.23 4.62 -4.15
N THR A 91 -7.06 5.03 -4.64
CA THR A 91 -5.93 5.49 -3.81
C THR A 91 -6.34 6.55 -2.78
N ASN A 92 -5.78 6.43 -1.57
CA ASN A 92 -5.88 7.47 -0.55
C ASN A 92 -4.75 8.49 -0.68
N CYS A 93 -3.56 8.04 -1.07
CA CYS A 93 -2.33 8.84 -1.06
C CYS A 93 -1.98 9.48 -2.40
N GLY A 94 -2.55 8.96 -3.48
CA GLY A 94 -2.23 9.35 -4.84
C GLY A 94 -0.87 8.83 -5.29
N TYR A 95 -0.51 9.22 -6.51
CA TYR A 95 0.81 9.01 -7.08
C TYR A 95 1.42 10.36 -7.44
N GLU A 96 2.65 10.59 -7.03
CA GLU A 96 3.40 11.79 -7.39
C GLU A 96 4.55 11.40 -8.33
N PRO A 97 4.41 11.63 -9.65
CA PRO A 97 5.46 11.30 -10.60
C PRO A 97 6.76 12.04 -10.24
N PRO A 98 7.91 11.35 -10.10
CA PRO A 98 9.18 11.98 -9.76
C PRO A 98 9.81 12.66 -10.99
N THR A 99 9.19 13.74 -11.49
CA THR A 99 9.67 14.47 -12.68
C THR A 99 10.94 15.29 -12.42
N ASP A 100 11.23 15.61 -11.16
CA ASP A 100 12.50 16.21 -10.75
C ASP A 100 13.40 15.09 -10.19
N PRO A 101 14.51 14.74 -10.86
CA PRO A 101 15.36 13.62 -10.45
C PRO A 101 16.22 13.92 -9.22
N SER A 102 16.19 15.15 -8.67
CA SER A 102 16.96 15.51 -7.49
C SER A 102 16.66 14.57 -6.32
N VAL A 103 17.70 13.99 -5.73
CA VAL A 103 17.61 13.16 -4.51
C VAL A 103 16.78 13.85 -3.42
N VAL A 104 16.96 15.16 -3.22
CA VAL A 104 16.22 15.92 -2.20
C VAL A 104 14.72 15.90 -2.51
N ARG A 105 14.34 16.11 -3.78
CA ARG A 105 12.94 16.12 -4.21
C ARG A 105 12.29 14.75 -4.08
N ILE A 106 12.98 13.70 -4.53
CA ILE A 106 12.48 12.34 -4.41
C ILE A 106 12.26 11.96 -2.94
N LEU A 107 13.18 12.33 -2.05
CA LEU A 107 13.02 12.09 -0.61
C LEU A 107 11.85 12.89 -0.01
N GLU A 108 11.69 14.16 -0.38
CA GLU A 108 10.54 14.98 0.04
C GLU A 108 9.20 14.34 -0.37
N GLN A 109 9.10 13.86 -1.61
CA GLN A 109 7.92 13.19 -2.16
C GLN A 109 7.61 11.88 -1.41
N ASN A 110 8.62 11.05 -1.17
CA ASN A 110 8.41 9.77 -0.49
C ASN A 110 8.04 9.96 0.99
N ILE A 111 8.67 10.90 1.70
CA ILE A 111 8.29 11.24 3.09
C ILE A 111 6.83 11.72 3.18
N LYS A 112 6.34 12.43 2.15
CA LYS A 112 4.93 12.82 2.07
C LYS A 112 4.02 11.60 1.87
N GLY A 113 4.40 10.66 1.01
CA GLY A 113 3.73 9.38 0.82
C GLY A 113 3.64 8.57 2.12
N GLU A 114 4.77 8.41 2.82
CA GLU A 114 4.85 7.69 4.10
C GLU A 114 3.94 8.28 5.18
N ARG A 115 3.87 9.61 5.29
CA ARG A 115 2.94 10.27 6.22
C ARG A 115 1.48 9.97 5.91
N CYS A 116 1.14 9.83 4.63
CA CYS A 116 -0.20 9.42 4.23
C CYS A 116 -0.43 7.94 4.55
N ALA A 117 0.51 7.04 4.22
CA ALA A 117 0.42 5.62 4.54
C ALA A 117 0.23 5.37 6.04
N ILE A 118 1.02 6.04 6.89
CA ILE A 118 0.86 5.99 8.36
C ILE A 118 -0.56 6.37 8.78
N LYS A 119 -1.15 7.42 8.18
CA LYS A 119 -2.53 7.82 8.49
C LYS A 119 -3.51 6.72 8.07
N VAL A 120 -3.41 6.21 6.84
CA VAL A 120 -4.30 5.16 6.30
C VAL A 120 -4.25 3.90 7.17
N TYR A 121 -3.06 3.41 7.50
CA TYR A 121 -2.91 2.20 8.31
C TYR A 121 -3.34 2.39 9.76
N ASN A 122 -3.14 3.58 10.36
CA ASN A 122 -3.69 3.85 11.70
C ASN A 122 -5.23 3.86 11.70
N GLU A 123 -5.85 4.45 10.67
CA GLU A 123 -7.31 4.44 10.51
C GLU A 123 -7.84 3.01 10.28
N LEU A 124 -7.15 2.21 9.46
CA LEU A 124 -7.47 0.80 9.25
C LEU A 124 -7.31 -0.02 10.53
N ALA A 125 -6.20 0.15 11.26
CA ALA A 125 -5.94 -0.54 12.52
C ALA A 125 -7.02 -0.23 13.55
N GLU A 126 -7.41 1.04 13.73
CA GLU A 126 -8.49 1.40 14.65
C GLU A 126 -9.86 0.88 14.18
N PHE A 127 -10.10 0.79 12.87
CA PHE A 127 -11.34 0.22 12.33
C PHE A 127 -11.50 -1.27 12.70
N VAL A 128 -10.42 -2.05 12.59
CA VAL A 128 -10.40 -3.51 12.84
C VAL A 128 -10.10 -3.89 14.29
N LYS A 129 -9.66 -2.95 15.11
CA LYS A 129 -9.31 -3.14 16.52
C LYS A 129 -10.42 -3.85 17.30
N ASP A 130 -10.03 -4.86 18.06
CA ASP A 130 -10.88 -5.74 18.88
C ASP A 130 -11.97 -6.52 18.11
N LYS A 131 -12.04 -6.36 16.78
CA LYS A 131 -13.04 -7.00 15.90
C LYS A 131 -12.39 -8.05 15.01
N ASP A 132 -11.23 -7.75 14.45
CA ASP A 132 -10.51 -8.61 13.52
C ASP A 132 -9.00 -8.61 13.79
N VAL A 133 -8.59 -9.45 14.74
CA VAL A 133 -7.19 -9.61 15.18
C VAL A 133 -6.27 -10.14 14.07
N ILE A 134 -6.82 -10.73 12.99
CA ILE A 134 -6.01 -11.22 11.87
C ILE A 134 -5.62 -10.06 10.95
N THR A 135 -6.46 -9.03 10.85
CA THR A 135 -6.16 -7.83 10.04
C THR A 135 -5.43 -6.75 10.85
N TYR A 136 -5.69 -6.65 12.17
CA TYR A 136 -5.02 -5.71 13.07
C TYR A 136 -3.51 -5.96 13.16
#